data_AF-A0A3A4V301-F1
#
_entry.id   AF-A0A3A4V301-F1
#
_cell.length_a   1.000
_cell.length_b   1.000
_cell.length_c   1.000
_cell.angle_alpha   90.00
_cell.angle_beta   90.00
_cell.angle_gamma   90.00
#
_symmetry.space_group_name_H-M   'P 1'
#
loop_
_entity.id
_entity.type
_entity.pdbx_description
1 polymer ?
#
loop_
_entity_poly.entity_id
_entity_poly.type
_entity_poly.pdbx_seq_one_letter_code
_entity_poly.pdbx_strand_id
1 'polypeptide(L)'
;MHQNENIALKKIREKENERKRKITCFISSGFAFLSFLAFLNAFFNKIMEKSTYQGVSPVVVFLVFIFFVAIYFLSRYKSHTAAAIILISLIFAGAFYTSYKWGVSVPQSYLLFALIFIMSWVLVSAKFSIFAILSVVASVITLTIMQTKGILPFDKTWTAKPSTLWDSIFRLGTLGVIAAISWLYNQEITKSLKRAWQSEADLQKERDMLEIKVEERTEELKNTQMEKAVQLYRFAEFGRIASGLFHDLVNPLTAVSLNLESLKKDELKKKIDKEICLERISDGMSKQNRNVIVRAI
;
A
#
# COMPACT_ATOMS: atom_id res chain seq x y z
N MET A 1 10.70 -2.18 -1.96
CA MET A 1 9.41 -1.73 -2.56
C MET A 1 8.30 -2.76 -2.37
N HIS A 2 8.46 -4.02 -2.78
CA HIS A 2 7.43 -5.08 -2.64
C HIS A 2 6.90 -5.35 -1.21
N GLN A 3 7.73 -5.23 -0.17
CA GLN A 3 7.26 -5.44 1.20
C GLN A 3 6.24 -4.38 1.66
N ASN A 4 6.43 -3.12 1.25
CA ASN A 4 5.52 -2.02 1.60
C ASN A 4 4.18 -2.14 0.87
N GLU A 5 4.20 -2.63 -0.38
CA GLU A 5 3.00 -2.88 -1.17
C GLU A 5 2.12 -3.98 -0.54
N ASN A 6 2.73 -5.09 -0.10
CA ASN A 6 2.02 -6.17 0.59
C ASN A 6 1.36 -5.71 1.90
N ILE A 7 2.03 -4.85 2.67
CA ILE A 7 1.49 -4.28 3.91
C ILE A 7 0.30 -3.37 3.61
N ALA A 8 0.39 -2.53 2.57
CA ALA A 8 -0.68 -1.65 2.15
C ALA A 8 -1.92 -2.43 1.69
N LEU A 9 -1.75 -3.45 0.85
CA LEU A 9 -2.83 -4.33 0.38
C LEU A 9 -3.51 -5.07 1.53
N LYS A 10 -2.74 -5.58 2.50
CA LYS A 10 -3.29 -6.23 3.69
C LYS A 10 -4.16 -5.27 4.50
N LYS A 11 -3.69 -4.04 4.72
CA LYS A 11 -4.43 -2.99 5.45
C LYS A 11 -5.73 -2.59 4.74
N ILE A 12 -5.72 -2.52 3.41
CA ILE A 12 -6.93 -2.25 2.61
C ILE A 12 -7.94 -3.39 2.79
N ARG A 13 -7.49 -4.65 2.67
CA ARG A 13 -8.34 -5.83 2.85
C ARG A 13 -8.92 -5.93 4.27
N GLU A 14 -8.13 -5.61 5.29
CA GLU A 14 -8.60 -5.59 6.69
C GLU A 14 -9.69 -4.53 6.91
N LYS A 15 -9.50 -3.31 6.39
CA LYS A 15 -10.53 -2.25 6.44
C LYS A 15 -11.80 -2.66 5.69
N GLU A 16 -11.67 -3.29 4.53
CA GLU A 16 -12.81 -3.80 3.75
C GLU A 16 -13.60 -4.86 4.54
N ASN A 17 -12.89 -5.80 5.17
CA ASN A 17 -13.49 -6.84 6.01
C ASN A 17 -14.19 -6.25 7.24
N GLU A 18 -13.59 -5.24 7.87
CA GLU A 18 -14.20 -4.53 9.00
C GLU A 18 -15.51 -3.84 8.59
N ARG A 19 -15.52 -3.20 7.42
CA ARG A 19 -16.72 -2.60 6.82
C ARG A 19 -17.81 -3.66 6.59
N LYS A 20 -17.49 -4.75 5.88
CA LYS A 20 -18.45 -5.84 5.59
C LYS A 20 -19.02 -6.44 6.87
N ARG A 21 -18.18 -6.60 7.90
CA ARG A 21 -18.62 -7.03 9.24
C ARG A 21 -19.65 -6.07 9.85
N LYS A 22 -19.41 -4.76 9.83
CA LYS A 22 -20.35 -3.76 10.37
C LYS A 22 -21.70 -3.81 9.65
N ILE A 23 -21.69 -3.89 8.32
CA ILE A 23 -22.93 -4.00 7.52
C ILE A 23 -23.67 -5.30 7.83
N THR A 24 -22.95 -6.44 7.90
CA THR A 24 -23.56 -7.74 8.25
C THR A 24 -24.20 -7.70 9.64
N CYS A 25 -23.49 -7.18 10.64
CA CYS A 25 -24.03 -7.03 12.00
C CYS A 25 -25.28 -6.14 12.04
N PHE A 26 -25.29 -5.04 11.29
CA PHE A 26 -26.44 -4.14 11.19
C PHE A 26 -27.66 -4.86 10.60
N ILE A 27 -27.46 -5.56 9.47
CA ILE A 27 -28.53 -6.31 8.80
C ILE A 27 -29.04 -7.46 9.68
N SER A 28 -28.15 -8.26 10.26
CA SER A 28 -28.53 -9.36 11.17
C SER A 28 -29.27 -8.86 12.40
N SER A 29 -28.89 -7.70 12.96
CA SER A 29 -29.63 -7.05 14.05
C SER A 29 -31.03 -6.65 13.62
N GLY A 30 -31.19 -6.12 12.40
CA GLY A 30 -32.50 -5.78 11.83
C GLY A 30 -33.40 -7.00 11.67
N PHE A 31 -32.87 -8.10 11.11
CA PHE A 31 -33.61 -9.36 10.99
C PHE A 31 -33.95 -9.98 12.35
N ALA A 32 -33.04 -9.94 13.32
CA ALA A 32 -33.30 -10.39 14.68
C ALA A 32 -34.46 -9.59 15.30
N PHE A 33 -34.45 -8.26 15.15
CA PHE A 33 -35.54 -7.40 15.63
C PHE A 33 -36.88 -7.71 14.95
N LEU A 34 -36.91 -7.86 13.62
CA LEU A 34 -38.13 -8.24 12.91
C LEU A 34 -38.67 -9.62 13.33
N SER A 35 -37.78 -10.60 13.51
CA SER A 35 -38.17 -11.93 13.98
C SER A 35 -38.67 -11.93 15.43
N PHE A 36 -38.14 -11.03 16.27
CA PHE A 36 -38.62 -10.82 17.62
C PHE A 36 -40.04 -10.23 17.62
N LEU A 37 -40.31 -9.22 16.79
CA LEU A 37 -41.66 -8.68 16.62
C LEU A 37 -42.64 -9.75 16.10
N ALA A 38 -42.21 -10.57 15.14
CA ALA A 38 -43.02 -11.69 14.64
C ALA A 38 -43.32 -12.72 15.74
N PHE A 39 -42.33 -13.02 16.60
CA PHE A 39 -42.51 -13.90 17.75
C PHE A 39 -43.53 -13.34 18.74
N LEU A 40 -43.42 -12.06 19.11
CA LEU A 40 -44.38 -11.41 20.00
C LEU A 40 -45.79 -11.49 19.42
N ASN A 41 -45.95 -11.17 18.13
CA ASN A 41 -47.24 -11.25 17.46
C ASN A 41 -47.83 -12.69 17.49
N ALA A 42 -47.03 -13.70 17.14
CA ALA A 42 -47.48 -15.10 17.19
C ALA A 42 -47.84 -15.54 18.63
N PHE A 43 -47.06 -15.09 19.62
CA PHE A 43 -47.27 -15.39 21.03
C PHE A 43 -48.57 -14.76 21.55
N PHE A 44 -48.80 -13.47 21.29
CA PHE A 44 -50.03 -12.77 21.68
C PHE A 44 -51.27 -13.38 21.03
N ASN A 45 -51.21 -13.68 19.73
CA ASN A 45 -52.35 -14.30 19.03
C ASN A 45 -52.68 -15.70 19.60
N LYS A 46 -51.66 -16.50 19.93
CA LYS A 46 -51.88 -17.79 20.59
C LYS A 46 -52.53 -17.65 21.97
N ILE A 47 -52.16 -16.63 22.74
CA ILE A 47 -52.75 -16.36 24.07
C ILE A 47 -54.21 -15.91 23.94
N MET A 48 -54.50 -15.03 22.98
CA MET A 48 -55.83 -14.45 22.81
C MET A 48 -56.84 -15.42 22.19
N GLU A 49 -56.45 -16.16 21.15
CA GLU A 49 -57.37 -17.01 20.39
C GLU A 49 -57.44 -18.48 20.87
N LYS A 50 -56.59 -18.86 21.84
CA LYS A 50 -56.46 -20.18 22.51
C LYS A 50 -56.64 -21.42 21.62
N SER A 51 -57.85 -21.74 21.17
CA SER A 51 -58.21 -22.94 20.40
C SER A 51 -58.41 -22.73 18.89
N THR A 52 -58.58 -21.50 18.39
CA THR A 52 -58.82 -21.24 16.95
C THR A 52 -57.59 -20.77 16.19
N TYR A 53 -56.43 -20.68 16.84
CA TYR A 53 -55.21 -20.20 16.20
C TYR A 53 -54.68 -21.21 15.17
N GLN A 54 -54.85 -20.90 13.88
CA GLN A 54 -54.32 -21.69 12.75
C GLN A 54 -52.97 -21.18 12.22
N GLY A 55 -52.36 -20.21 12.89
CA GLY A 55 -51.08 -19.63 12.48
C GLY A 55 -49.86 -20.51 12.78
N VAL A 56 -48.68 -19.99 12.46
CA VAL A 56 -47.40 -20.67 12.73
C VAL A 56 -47.17 -20.78 14.24
N SER A 57 -46.79 -21.98 14.71
CA SER A 57 -46.49 -22.20 16.13
C SER A 57 -45.44 -21.17 16.63
N PRO A 58 -45.69 -20.47 17.76
CA PRO A 58 -44.75 -19.50 18.33
C PRO A 58 -43.36 -20.10 18.62
N VAL A 59 -43.29 -21.42 18.87
CA VAL A 59 -42.02 -22.13 19.07
C VAL A 59 -41.16 -22.08 17.81
N VAL A 60 -41.75 -22.25 16.63
CA VAL A 60 -41.01 -22.20 15.35
C VAL A 60 -40.49 -20.78 15.11
N VAL A 61 -41.32 -19.76 15.36
CA VAL A 61 -40.91 -18.36 15.21
C VAL A 61 -39.80 -17.99 16.20
N PHE A 62 -39.87 -18.52 17.42
CA PHE A 62 -38.83 -18.34 18.43
C PHE A 62 -37.50 -19.01 18.03
N LEU A 63 -37.52 -20.21 17.45
CA LEU A 63 -36.32 -20.85 16.91
C LEU A 63 -35.69 -20.04 15.78
N VAL A 64 -36.50 -19.45 14.91
CA VAL A 64 -36.02 -18.53 13.86
C VAL A 64 -35.36 -17.29 14.48
N PHE A 65 -35.94 -16.73 15.55
CA PHE A 65 -35.32 -15.62 16.29
C PHE A 65 -33.97 -16.00 16.89
N ILE A 66 -33.87 -17.13 17.59
CA ILE A 66 -32.59 -17.63 18.14
C ILE A 66 -31.57 -17.83 17.01
N PHE A 67 -32.00 -18.34 15.86
CA PHE A 67 -31.13 -18.52 14.71
C PHE A 67 -30.53 -17.20 14.20
N PHE A 68 -31.33 -16.13 14.09
CA PHE A 68 -30.81 -14.81 13.71
C PHE A 68 -29.89 -14.21 14.77
N VAL A 69 -30.17 -14.42 16.05
CA VAL A 69 -29.27 -14.04 17.15
C VAL A 69 -27.94 -14.80 17.06
N ALA A 70 -27.97 -16.10 16.74
CA ALA A 70 -26.78 -16.91 16.53
C ALA A 70 -25.95 -16.40 15.33
N ILE A 71 -26.60 -16.05 14.21
CA ILE A 71 -25.93 -15.42 13.05
C ILE A 71 -25.31 -14.08 13.45
N TYR A 72 -26.00 -13.28 14.26
CA TYR A 72 -25.47 -12.00 14.75
C TYR A 72 -24.18 -12.20 15.57
N PHE A 73 -24.17 -13.17 16.48
CA PHE A 73 -22.96 -13.51 17.24
C PHE A 73 -21.86 -14.09 16.34
N LEU A 74 -22.21 -14.94 15.37
CA LEU A 74 -21.25 -15.47 14.40
C LEU A 74 -20.63 -14.35 13.55
N SER A 75 -21.40 -13.32 13.20
CA SER A 75 -20.93 -12.14 12.46
C SER A 75 -19.84 -11.37 13.24
N ARG A 76 -19.87 -11.41 14.57
CA ARG A 76 -18.81 -10.81 15.42
C ARG A 76 -17.51 -11.62 15.39
N TYR A 77 -17.57 -12.92 15.14
CA TYR A 77 -16.48 -13.88 15.37
C TYR A 77 -15.60 -14.13 14.13
N LYS A 78 -14.81 -13.13 13.69
CA LYS A 78 -13.81 -13.13 12.57
C LYS A 78 -14.26 -13.66 11.19
N SER A 79 -15.36 -14.40 11.07
CA SER A 79 -15.87 -15.06 9.85
C SER A 79 -17.19 -14.43 9.40
N HIS A 80 -17.15 -13.13 9.15
CA HIS A 80 -18.31 -12.38 8.64
C HIS A 80 -18.82 -12.95 7.31
N THR A 81 -17.93 -13.49 6.48
CA THR A 81 -18.29 -14.13 5.20
C THR A 81 -19.17 -15.36 5.40
N ALA A 82 -18.85 -16.22 6.38
CA ALA A 82 -19.68 -17.39 6.68
C ALA A 82 -21.07 -16.98 7.18
N ALA A 83 -21.13 -16.00 8.10
CA ALA A 83 -22.39 -15.48 8.59
C ALA A 83 -23.26 -14.88 7.46
N ALA A 84 -22.65 -14.14 6.54
CA ALA A 84 -23.34 -13.59 5.37
C ALA A 84 -23.85 -14.68 4.42
N ILE A 85 -23.04 -15.71 4.13
CA ILE A 85 -23.46 -16.84 3.28
C ILE A 85 -24.64 -17.58 3.93
N ILE A 86 -24.56 -17.90 5.22
CA ILE A 86 -25.65 -18.56 5.95
C ILE A 86 -26.94 -17.73 5.89
N LEU A 87 -26.83 -16.41 6.11
CA LEU A 87 -27.96 -15.49 6.04
C LEU A 87 -28.57 -15.46 4.63
N ILE A 88 -27.75 -15.36 3.58
CA ILE A 88 -28.21 -15.36 2.19
C ILE A 88 -28.88 -16.70 1.84
N SER A 89 -28.28 -17.83 2.24
CA SER A 89 -28.84 -19.17 2.03
C SER A 89 -30.18 -19.35 2.73
N LEU A 90 -30.35 -18.79 3.94
CA LEU A 90 -31.62 -18.82 4.65
C LEU A 90 -32.70 -18.01 3.91
N ILE A 91 -32.37 -16.77 3.49
CA ILE A 91 -33.31 -15.93 2.74
C ILE A 91 -33.66 -16.58 1.40
N PHE A 92 -32.69 -17.20 0.73
CA PHE A 92 -32.90 -17.98 -0.49
C PHE A 92 -33.83 -19.17 -0.27
N ALA A 93 -33.62 -19.96 0.78
CA ALA A 93 -34.51 -21.08 1.12
C ALA A 93 -35.95 -20.59 1.41
N GLY A 94 -36.11 -19.46 2.11
CA GLY A 94 -37.42 -18.85 2.35
C GLY A 94 -38.11 -18.36 1.07
N ALA A 95 -37.36 -17.69 0.18
CA ALA A 95 -37.87 -17.22 -1.11
C ALA A 95 -38.25 -18.39 -2.04
N PHE A 96 -37.41 -19.42 -2.06
CA PHE A 96 -37.65 -20.65 -2.82
C PHE A 96 -38.87 -21.40 -2.29
N TYR A 97 -38.99 -21.58 -0.98
CA TYR A 97 -40.16 -22.19 -0.35
C TYR A 97 -41.46 -21.43 -0.66
N THR A 98 -41.40 -20.10 -0.61
CA THR A 98 -42.55 -19.24 -0.93
C THR A 98 -42.98 -19.43 -2.39
N SER A 99 -42.01 -19.43 -3.31
CA SER A 99 -42.24 -19.64 -4.74
C SER A 99 -42.74 -21.06 -5.07
N TYR A 100 -42.25 -22.04 -4.33
CA TYR A 100 -42.65 -23.44 -4.45
C TYR A 100 -44.10 -23.63 -4.03
N LYS A 101 -44.49 -23.12 -2.85
CA LYS A 101 -45.81 -23.37 -2.26
C LYS A 101 -46.92 -22.54 -2.89
N TRP A 102 -46.66 -21.25 -3.11
CA TRP A 102 -47.68 -20.30 -3.59
C TRP A 102 -47.51 -19.90 -5.05
N GLY A 103 -46.50 -20.43 -5.74
CA GLY A 103 -46.23 -20.12 -7.14
C GLY A 103 -45.13 -19.09 -7.33
N VAL A 104 -44.44 -19.17 -8.46
CA VAL A 104 -43.35 -18.24 -8.81
C VAL A 104 -43.84 -16.80 -9.01
N SER A 105 -45.14 -16.61 -9.31
CA SER A 105 -45.74 -15.30 -9.58
C SER A 105 -46.03 -14.45 -8.33
N VAL A 106 -45.76 -14.95 -7.12
CA VAL A 106 -45.99 -14.18 -5.89
C VAL A 106 -45.04 -12.97 -5.83
N PRO A 107 -45.55 -11.72 -5.74
CA PRO A 107 -44.71 -10.52 -5.75
C PRO A 107 -43.60 -10.50 -4.69
N GLN A 108 -43.90 -11.05 -3.51
CA GLN A 108 -42.95 -11.11 -2.40
C GLN A 108 -41.70 -11.95 -2.73
N SER A 109 -41.84 -13.03 -3.52
CA SER A 109 -40.72 -13.86 -3.92
C SER A 109 -39.70 -13.08 -4.75
N TYR A 110 -40.16 -12.25 -5.69
CA TYR A 110 -39.28 -11.40 -6.52
C TYR A 110 -38.53 -10.36 -5.68
N LEU A 111 -39.19 -9.76 -4.69
CA LEU A 111 -38.53 -8.82 -3.78
C LEU A 111 -37.45 -9.50 -2.94
N LEU A 112 -37.69 -10.72 -2.45
CA LEU A 112 -36.68 -11.49 -1.73
C LEU A 112 -35.51 -11.90 -2.63
N PHE A 113 -35.76 -12.28 -3.89
CA PHE A 113 -34.70 -12.55 -4.86
C PHE A 113 -33.86 -11.30 -5.18
N ALA A 114 -34.50 -10.14 -5.35
CA ALA A 114 -33.79 -8.87 -5.52
C ALA A 114 -32.93 -8.53 -4.28
N LEU A 115 -33.46 -8.76 -3.07
CA LEU A 115 -32.71 -8.59 -1.83
C LEU A 115 -31.50 -9.53 -1.77
N ILE A 116 -31.64 -10.79 -2.18
CA ILE A 116 -30.54 -11.76 -2.26
C ILE A 116 -29.43 -11.25 -3.19
N PHE A 117 -29.77 -10.67 -4.35
CA PHE A 117 -28.77 -10.10 -5.26
C PHE A 117 -27.98 -8.98 -4.63
N ILE A 118 -28.68 -8.02 -4.03
CA ILE A 118 -28.06 -6.86 -3.38
C ILE A 118 -27.20 -7.30 -2.20
N MET A 119 -27.72 -8.20 -1.34
CA MET A 119 -26.96 -8.71 -0.20
C MET A 119 -25.75 -9.53 -0.61
N SER A 120 -25.86 -10.36 -1.65
CA SER A 120 -24.74 -11.16 -2.16
C SER A 120 -23.61 -10.28 -2.70
N TRP A 121 -23.96 -9.24 -3.45
CA TRP A 121 -23.02 -8.26 -3.98
C TRP A 121 -22.32 -7.47 -2.86
N VAL A 122 -23.11 -6.95 -1.91
CA VAL A 122 -22.61 -6.05 -0.85
C VAL A 122 -21.85 -6.80 0.26
N LEU A 123 -22.33 -7.96 0.70
CA LEU A 123 -21.81 -8.64 1.89
C LEU A 123 -20.66 -9.61 1.61
N VAL A 124 -20.67 -10.28 0.46
CA VAL A 124 -19.69 -11.33 0.15
C VAL A 124 -18.66 -10.80 -0.84
N SER A 125 -19.00 -10.82 -2.13
CA SER A 125 -18.16 -10.32 -3.21
C SER A 125 -18.92 -10.27 -4.53
N ALA A 126 -18.45 -9.44 -5.48
CA ALA A 126 -19.01 -9.37 -6.83
C ALA A 126 -18.91 -10.70 -7.61
N LYS A 127 -17.90 -11.54 -7.33
CA LYS A 127 -17.78 -12.87 -7.95
C LYS A 127 -18.85 -13.82 -7.43
N PHE A 128 -19.09 -13.80 -6.12
CA PHE A 128 -20.12 -14.62 -5.50
C PHE A 128 -21.54 -14.21 -5.91
N SER A 129 -21.80 -12.91 -6.14
CA SER A 129 -23.10 -12.46 -6.62
C SER A 129 -23.48 -13.02 -7.99
N ILE A 130 -22.52 -13.21 -8.90
CA ILE A 130 -22.79 -13.86 -10.20
C ILE A 130 -23.30 -15.29 -9.98
N PHE A 131 -22.64 -16.05 -9.09
CA PHE A 131 -23.09 -17.39 -8.73
C PHE A 131 -24.47 -17.40 -8.08
N ALA A 132 -24.74 -16.47 -7.16
CA ALA A 132 -26.05 -16.34 -6.53
C ALA A 132 -27.16 -15.98 -7.54
N ILE A 133 -26.87 -15.10 -8.52
CA ILE A 133 -27.79 -14.75 -9.60
C ILE A 133 -28.11 -15.98 -10.45
N LEU A 134 -27.09 -16.73 -10.89
CA LEU A 134 -27.29 -17.94 -11.67
C LEU A 134 -28.11 -18.99 -10.91
N SER A 135 -27.86 -19.15 -9.60
CA SER A 135 -28.62 -20.06 -8.75
C SER A 135 -30.10 -19.65 -8.63
N VAL A 136 -30.39 -18.36 -8.41
CA VAL A 136 -31.76 -17.85 -8.38
C VAL A 136 -32.45 -18.02 -9.73
N VAL A 137 -31.81 -17.62 -10.83
CA VAL A 137 -32.36 -17.74 -12.19
C VAL A 137 -32.68 -19.20 -12.52
N ALA A 138 -31.74 -20.11 -12.25
CA ALA A 138 -31.96 -21.54 -12.43
C ALA A 138 -33.15 -22.03 -11.61
N SER A 139 -33.22 -21.67 -10.32
CA SER A 139 -34.30 -22.08 -9.42
C SER A 139 -35.68 -21.60 -9.89
N VAL A 140 -35.77 -20.35 -10.35
CA VAL A 140 -37.00 -19.73 -10.86
C VAL A 140 -37.45 -20.41 -12.17
N ILE A 141 -36.52 -20.65 -13.09
CA ILE A 141 -36.80 -21.34 -14.36
C ILE A 141 -37.29 -22.76 -14.10
N THR A 142 -36.59 -23.52 -13.25
CA THR A 142 -36.97 -24.89 -12.90
C THR A 142 -38.36 -24.93 -12.28
N LEU A 143 -38.65 -24.09 -11.28
CA LEU A 143 -39.98 -24.02 -10.68
C LEU A 143 -41.05 -23.63 -11.70
N THR A 144 -40.76 -22.68 -12.58
CA THR A 144 -41.69 -22.24 -13.63
C THR A 144 -42.04 -23.39 -14.58
N ILE A 145 -41.04 -24.15 -15.06
CA ILE A 145 -41.26 -25.30 -15.94
C ILE A 145 -42.06 -26.40 -15.23
N MET A 146 -41.77 -26.67 -13.95
CA MET A 146 -42.49 -27.69 -13.18
C MET A 146 -43.95 -27.29 -12.92
N GLN A 147 -44.21 -26.00 -12.65
CA GLN A 147 -45.55 -25.47 -12.41
C GLN A 147 -46.37 -25.39 -13.71
N THR A 148 -45.77 -25.00 -14.85
CA THR A 148 -46.50 -24.91 -16.13
C THR A 148 -46.87 -26.26 -16.70
N LYS A 149 -46.04 -27.30 -16.48
CA LYS A 149 -46.36 -28.68 -16.83
C LYS A 149 -47.34 -29.37 -15.88
N GLY A 150 -47.76 -28.70 -14.80
CA GLY A 150 -48.65 -29.27 -13.79
C GLY A 150 -48.01 -30.38 -12.94
N ILE A 151 -46.69 -30.54 -12.98
CA ILE A 151 -45.95 -31.52 -12.16
C ILE A 151 -46.01 -31.10 -10.69
N LEU A 152 -45.94 -29.80 -10.43
CA LEU A 152 -46.02 -29.24 -9.10
C LEU A 152 -47.33 -28.48 -8.90
N PRO A 153 -48.28 -28.98 -8.10
CA PRO A 153 -49.44 -28.18 -7.71
C PRO A 153 -48.98 -27.04 -6.80
N PHE A 154 -49.51 -25.84 -7.02
CA PHE A 154 -49.26 -24.69 -6.17
C PHE A 154 -50.60 -24.06 -5.76
N ASP A 155 -50.61 -23.46 -4.58
CA ASP A 155 -51.82 -22.88 -4.00
C ASP A 155 -52.13 -21.52 -4.64
N LYS A 156 -53.29 -21.42 -5.30
CA LYS A 156 -53.79 -20.17 -5.94
C LYS A 156 -54.69 -19.34 -5.02
N THR A 157 -54.90 -19.74 -3.77
CA THR A 157 -55.80 -19.03 -2.83
C THR A 157 -55.40 -17.56 -2.63
N TRP A 158 -54.11 -17.23 -2.75
CA TRP A 158 -53.61 -15.87 -2.63
C TRP A 158 -54.08 -14.94 -3.76
N THR A 159 -54.34 -15.47 -4.96
CA THR A 159 -54.86 -14.69 -6.09
C THR A 159 -56.37 -14.47 -5.96
N ALA A 160 -57.07 -15.40 -5.32
CA ALA A 160 -58.53 -15.34 -5.18
C ALA A 160 -59.01 -14.40 -4.07
N LYS A 161 -58.17 -14.13 -3.05
CA LYS A 161 -58.50 -13.22 -1.95
C LYS A 161 -57.99 -11.80 -2.24
N PRO A 162 -58.75 -10.75 -1.92
CA PRO A 162 -58.25 -9.38 -2.03
C PRO A 162 -57.01 -9.21 -1.14
N SER A 163 -56.02 -8.47 -1.63
CA SER A 163 -54.78 -8.21 -0.88
C SER A 163 -55.10 -7.54 0.45
N THR A 164 -54.56 -8.07 1.53
CA THR A 164 -54.75 -7.51 2.87
C THR A 164 -53.75 -6.38 3.13
N LEU A 165 -54.03 -5.53 4.12
CA LEU A 165 -53.09 -4.48 4.54
C LEU A 165 -51.74 -5.07 4.97
N TRP A 166 -51.74 -6.26 5.59
CA TRP A 166 -50.54 -6.96 6.01
C TRP A 166 -49.61 -7.30 4.83
N ASP A 167 -50.15 -7.72 3.70
CA ASP A 167 -49.36 -8.02 2.49
C ASP A 167 -48.60 -6.78 1.99
N SER A 168 -49.23 -5.61 2.08
CA SER A 168 -48.61 -4.34 1.70
C SER A 168 -47.54 -3.90 2.70
N ILE A 169 -47.77 -4.10 4.00
CA ILE A 169 -46.79 -3.80 5.05
C ILE A 169 -45.52 -4.65 4.87
N PHE A 170 -45.63 -5.96 4.60
CA PHE A 170 -44.46 -6.82 4.36
C PHE A 170 -43.68 -6.43 3.10
N ARG A 171 -44.38 -6.10 2.01
CA ARG A 171 -43.76 -5.62 0.77
C ARG A 171 -43.00 -4.31 1.00
N LEU A 172 -43.63 -3.36 1.69
CA LEU A 172 -43.01 -2.07 2.03
C LEU A 172 -41.81 -2.25 2.97
N GLY A 173 -41.91 -3.15 3.95
CA GLY A 173 -40.79 -3.49 4.84
C GLY A 173 -39.61 -4.07 4.08
N THR A 174 -39.85 -4.98 3.12
CA THR A 174 -38.80 -5.58 2.29
C THR A 174 -38.13 -4.51 1.41
N LEU A 175 -38.91 -3.63 0.78
CA LEU A 175 -38.40 -2.50 0.02
C LEU A 175 -37.59 -1.53 0.90
N GLY A 176 -38.06 -1.27 2.13
CA GLY A 176 -37.34 -0.46 3.10
C GLY A 176 -35.98 -1.05 3.47
N VAL A 177 -35.88 -2.37 3.66
CA VAL A 177 -34.61 -3.07 3.88
C VAL A 177 -33.69 -2.94 2.68
N ILE A 178 -34.21 -3.14 1.46
CA ILE A 178 -33.44 -2.96 0.21
C ILE A 178 -32.89 -1.54 0.10
N ALA A 179 -33.74 -0.53 0.35
CA ALA A 179 -33.37 0.88 0.31
C ALA A 179 -32.33 1.22 1.37
N ALA A 180 -32.50 0.72 2.60
CA ALA A 180 -31.56 0.95 3.69
C ALA A 180 -30.18 0.35 3.40
N ILE A 181 -30.12 -0.89 2.89
CA ILE A 181 -28.87 -1.53 2.49
C ILE A 181 -28.20 -0.75 1.35
N SER A 182 -28.98 -0.36 0.33
CA SER A 182 -28.47 0.42 -0.81
C SER A 182 -27.93 1.78 -0.37
N TRP A 183 -28.64 2.49 0.52
CA TRP A 183 -28.22 3.77 1.06
C TRP A 183 -26.94 3.67 1.88
N LEU A 184 -26.87 2.70 2.80
CA LEU A 184 -25.67 2.44 3.62
C LEU A 184 -24.46 2.11 2.75
N TYR A 185 -24.65 1.27 1.73
CA TYR A 185 -23.60 0.92 0.80
C TYR A 185 -23.11 2.12 0.00
N ASN A 186 -24.03 2.92 -0.54
CA ASN A 186 -23.68 4.12 -1.32
C ASN A 186 -22.95 5.17 -0.47
N GLN A 187 -23.41 5.41 0.76
CA GLN A 187 -22.75 6.34 1.67
C GLN A 187 -21.29 5.93 1.95
N GLU A 188 -21.05 4.63 2.10
CA GLU A 188 -19.73 4.10 2.39
C GLU A 188 -18.81 4.12 1.17
N ILE A 189 -19.34 3.88 -0.04
CA ILE A 189 -18.60 4.10 -1.28
C ILE A 189 -18.14 5.56 -1.37
N THR A 190 -19.05 6.53 -1.18
CA THR A 190 -18.72 7.96 -1.26
C THR A 190 -17.64 8.35 -0.25
N LYS A 191 -17.70 7.83 0.99
CA LYS A 191 -16.65 8.06 1.99
C LYS A 191 -15.31 7.48 1.56
N SER A 192 -15.32 6.27 0.98
CA SER A 192 -14.08 5.63 0.51
C SER A 192 -13.46 6.38 -0.68
N LEU A 193 -14.29 6.87 -1.60
CA LEU A 193 -13.87 7.65 -2.75
C LEU A 193 -13.28 9.00 -2.32
N LYS A 194 -13.93 9.70 -1.39
CA LYS A 194 -13.42 10.98 -0.84
C LYS A 194 -12.03 10.82 -0.21
N ARG A 195 -11.81 9.73 0.55
CA ARG A 195 -10.49 9.44 1.14
C ARG A 195 -9.43 9.14 0.10
N ALA A 196 -9.81 8.46 -0.99
CA ALA A 196 -8.90 8.19 -2.10
C ALA A 196 -8.46 9.49 -2.77
N TRP A 197 -9.39 10.39 -3.09
CA TRP A 197 -9.07 11.70 -3.66
C TRP A 197 -8.21 12.57 -2.73
N GLN A 198 -8.48 12.55 -1.42
CA GLN A 198 -7.63 13.26 -0.46
C GLN A 198 -6.21 12.69 -0.44
N SER A 199 -6.07 11.37 -0.43
CA SER A 199 -4.76 10.72 -0.45
C SER A 199 -4.00 11.00 -1.76
N GLU A 200 -4.71 11.07 -2.88
CA GLU A 200 -4.14 11.43 -4.19
C GLU A 200 -3.66 12.89 -4.20
N ALA A 201 -4.47 13.82 -3.67
CA ALA A 201 -4.09 15.23 -3.57
C ALA A 201 -2.89 15.44 -2.62
N ASP A 202 -2.82 14.70 -1.51
CA ASP A 202 -1.69 14.77 -0.57
C ASP A 202 -0.41 14.21 -1.21
N LEU A 203 -0.51 13.07 -1.92
CA LEU A 203 0.62 12.52 -2.69
C LEU A 203 1.11 13.45 -3.80
N GLN A 204 0.20 14.17 -4.45
CA GLN A 204 0.57 15.17 -5.46
C GLN A 204 1.39 16.30 -4.83
N LYS A 205 0.95 16.84 -3.68
CA LYS A 205 1.70 17.87 -2.96
C LYS A 205 3.07 17.38 -2.49
N GLU A 206 3.16 16.16 -1.99
CA GLU A 206 4.45 15.56 -1.60
C GLU A 206 5.38 15.44 -2.81
N ARG A 207 4.85 15.02 -3.96
CA ARG A 207 5.61 14.95 -5.22
C ARG A 207 6.11 16.33 -5.64
N ASP A 208 5.25 17.35 -5.66
CA ASP A 208 5.61 18.70 -6.08
C ASP A 208 6.69 19.29 -5.15
N MET A 209 6.58 19.06 -3.83
CA MET A 209 7.59 19.48 -2.86
C MET A 209 8.92 18.74 -3.05
N LEU A 210 8.89 17.45 -3.40
CA LEU A 210 10.10 16.70 -3.71
C LEU A 210 10.76 17.18 -4.99
N GLU A 211 9.97 17.56 -6.00
CA GLU A 211 10.48 18.10 -7.26
C GLU A 211 11.24 19.41 -7.03
N ILE A 212 10.65 20.34 -6.28
CA ILE A 212 11.31 21.59 -5.86
C ILE A 212 12.61 21.30 -5.10
N LYS A 213 12.57 20.38 -4.13
CA LYS A 213 13.76 20.04 -3.33
C LYS A 213 14.87 19.39 -4.17
N VAL A 214 14.50 18.60 -5.17
CA VAL A 214 15.46 18.00 -6.11
C VAL A 214 16.08 19.08 -6.99
N GLU A 215 15.29 20.05 -7.46
CA GLU A 215 15.77 21.20 -8.22
C GLU A 215 16.76 22.05 -7.40
N GLU A 216 16.39 22.43 -6.17
CA GLU A 216 17.26 23.18 -5.24
C GLU A 216 18.59 22.46 -5.00
N ARG A 217 18.55 21.15 -4.73
CA ARG A 217 19.77 20.35 -4.50
C ARG A 217 20.61 20.21 -5.76
N THR A 218 19.97 20.17 -6.92
CA THR A 218 20.68 20.11 -8.21
C THR A 218 21.39 21.43 -8.48
N GLU A 219 20.75 22.57 -8.18
CA GLU A 219 21.35 23.89 -8.30
C GLU A 219 22.52 24.08 -7.32
N GLU A 220 22.33 23.72 -6.04
CA GLU A 220 23.38 23.77 -5.01
C GLU A 220 24.60 22.94 -5.41
N LEU A 221 24.37 21.74 -5.94
CA LEU A 221 25.43 20.85 -6.42
C LEU A 221 26.16 21.44 -7.62
N LYS A 222 25.44 22.03 -8.57
CA LYS A 222 26.01 22.72 -9.73
C LYS A 222 26.85 23.92 -9.33
N ASN A 223 26.38 24.74 -8.39
CA ASN A 223 27.12 25.88 -7.86
C ASN A 223 28.41 25.43 -7.16
N THR A 224 28.32 24.39 -6.32
CA THR A 224 29.50 23.79 -5.65
C THR A 224 30.52 23.25 -6.67
N GLN A 225 30.05 22.60 -7.74
CA GLN A 225 30.91 22.12 -8.82
C GLN A 225 31.60 23.28 -9.54
N MET A 226 30.88 24.37 -9.81
CA MET A 226 31.43 25.56 -10.45
C MET A 226 32.48 26.25 -9.57
N GLU A 227 32.22 26.41 -8.27
CA GLU A 227 33.18 26.96 -7.31
C GLU A 227 34.48 26.13 -7.25
N LYS A 228 34.34 24.79 -7.18
CA LYS A 228 35.50 23.88 -7.21
C LYS A 228 36.27 23.99 -8.53
N ALA A 229 35.57 24.11 -9.66
CA ALA A 229 36.21 24.31 -10.96
C ALA A 229 37.01 25.63 -11.01
N VAL A 230 36.47 26.73 -10.46
CA VAL A 230 37.18 28.01 -10.35
C VAL A 230 38.41 27.90 -9.45
N GLN A 231 38.32 27.20 -8.31
CA GLN A 231 39.46 26.96 -7.43
C GLN A 231 40.56 26.14 -8.12
N LEU A 232 40.20 25.07 -8.82
CA LEU A 232 41.13 24.25 -9.59
C LEU A 232 41.81 25.07 -10.70
N TYR A 233 41.07 25.92 -11.41
CA TYR A 233 41.62 26.81 -12.43
C TYR A 233 42.65 27.80 -11.83
N ARG A 234 42.31 28.46 -10.72
CA ARG A 234 43.25 29.34 -10.01
C ARG A 234 44.51 28.60 -9.56
N PHE A 235 44.36 27.39 -9.02
CA PHE A 235 45.50 26.57 -8.61
C PHE A 235 46.39 26.19 -9.80
N ALA A 236 45.80 25.81 -10.93
CA ALA A 236 46.54 25.53 -12.16
C ALA A 236 47.30 26.77 -12.68
N GLU A 237 46.67 27.95 -12.58
CA GLU A 237 47.32 29.22 -12.94
C GLU A 237 48.50 29.56 -12.02
N PHE A 238 48.34 29.38 -10.70
CA PHE A 238 49.46 29.49 -9.76
C PHE A 238 50.58 28.50 -10.08
N GLY A 239 50.24 27.24 -10.39
CA GLY A 239 51.20 26.22 -10.80
C GLY A 239 51.99 26.64 -12.05
N ARG A 240 51.31 27.20 -13.06
CA ARG A 240 51.94 27.72 -14.28
C ARG A 240 52.91 28.87 -13.98
N ILE A 241 52.51 29.83 -13.15
CA ILE A 241 53.36 30.97 -12.76
C ILE A 241 54.56 30.50 -11.94
N ALA A 242 54.35 29.61 -10.98
CA ALA A 242 55.41 29.04 -10.15
C ALA A 242 56.42 28.27 -11.01
N SER A 243 55.98 27.49 -12.00
CA SER A 243 56.88 26.79 -12.93
C SER A 243 57.76 27.77 -13.71
N GLY A 244 57.21 28.91 -14.15
CA GLY A 244 57.98 29.99 -14.77
C GLY A 244 59.02 30.57 -13.82
N LEU A 245 58.62 30.94 -12.60
CA LEU A 245 59.52 31.48 -11.57
C LEU A 245 60.61 30.48 -11.15
N PHE A 246 60.28 29.21 -10.99
CA PHE A 246 61.26 28.17 -10.64
C PHE A 246 62.32 28.04 -11.73
N HIS A 247 61.91 28.04 -13.00
CA HIS A 247 62.86 28.03 -14.11
C HIS A 247 63.79 29.26 -14.05
N ASP A 248 63.23 30.44 -13.77
CA ASP A 248 63.99 31.69 -13.66
C ASP A 248 64.89 31.76 -12.42
N LEU A 249 64.55 31.06 -11.32
CA LEU A 249 65.37 30.95 -10.11
C LEU A 249 66.44 29.87 -10.22
N VAL A 250 66.14 28.75 -10.87
CA VAL A 250 67.09 27.64 -11.05
C VAL A 250 68.28 28.09 -11.87
N ASN A 251 68.09 28.94 -12.88
CA ASN A 251 69.19 29.46 -13.71
C ASN A 251 70.30 30.18 -12.91
N PRO A 252 70.02 31.24 -12.13
CA PRO A 252 71.03 31.93 -11.34
C PRO A 252 71.58 31.04 -10.21
N LEU A 253 70.78 30.16 -9.60
CA LEU A 253 71.27 29.25 -8.56
C LEU A 253 72.25 28.22 -9.13
N THR A 254 72.00 27.76 -10.36
CA THR A 254 72.93 26.90 -11.11
C THR A 254 74.22 27.66 -11.43
N ALA A 255 74.13 28.93 -11.83
CA ALA A 255 75.31 29.77 -12.05
C ALA A 255 76.12 30.01 -10.76
N VAL A 256 75.44 30.28 -9.64
CA VAL A 256 76.08 30.44 -8.32
C VAL A 256 76.72 29.13 -7.88
N SER A 257 76.05 27.99 -8.05
CA SER A 257 76.59 26.65 -7.76
C SER A 257 77.85 26.38 -8.58
N LEU A 258 77.83 26.65 -9.89
CA LEU A 258 78.99 26.50 -10.78
C LEU A 258 80.15 27.41 -10.35
N ASN A 259 79.85 28.64 -9.94
CA ASN A 259 80.87 29.56 -9.42
C ASN A 259 81.46 29.10 -8.09
N LEU A 260 80.64 28.59 -7.16
CA LEU A 260 81.10 28.00 -5.90
C LEU A 260 81.97 26.76 -6.14
N GLU A 261 81.59 25.92 -7.09
CA GLU A 261 82.37 24.73 -7.46
C GLU A 261 83.71 25.10 -8.10
N SER A 262 83.73 26.18 -8.88
CA SER A 262 84.95 26.76 -9.47
C SER A 262 85.87 27.35 -8.39
N LEU A 263 85.32 28.06 -7.40
CA LEU A 263 86.08 28.55 -6.24
C LEU A 263 86.67 27.39 -5.43
N LYS A 264 85.91 26.32 -5.22
CA LYS A 264 86.39 25.13 -4.51
C LYS A 264 87.50 24.41 -5.27
N LYS A 265 87.42 24.36 -6.61
CA LYS A 265 88.50 23.85 -7.48
C LYS A 265 89.74 24.74 -7.42
N ASP A 266 89.58 26.06 -7.43
CA ASP A 266 90.71 26.99 -7.35
C ASP A 266 91.39 26.97 -5.98
N GLU A 267 90.62 26.80 -4.88
CA GLU A 267 91.21 26.57 -3.57
C GLU A 267 91.95 25.24 -3.49
N LEU A 268 91.39 24.15 -4.05
CA LEU A 268 92.09 22.87 -4.14
C LEU A 268 93.38 22.99 -4.96
N LYS A 269 93.32 23.69 -6.09
CA LYS A 269 94.47 23.92 -6.96
C LYS A 269 95.54 24.75 -6.27
N LYS A 270 95.18 25.81 -5.55
CA LYS A 270 96.11 26.57 -4.71
C LYS A 270 96.73 25.72 -3.60
N LYS A 271 95.97 24.79 -3.00
CA LYS A 271 96.48 23.87 -1.98
C LYS A 271 97.51 22.91 -2.57
N ILE A 272 97.19 22.30 -3.72
CA ILE A 272 98.07 21.41 -4.47
C ILE A 272 99.34 22.16 -4.95
N ASP A 273 99.19 23.36 -5.51
CA ASP A 273 100.34 24.17 -5.96
C ASP A 273 101.25 24.55 -4.79
N LYS A 274 100.69 24.79 -3.60
CA LYS A 274 101.46 25.04 -2.37
C LYS A 274 102.21 23.79 -1.91
N GLU A 275 101.60 22.63 -2.00
CA GLU A 275 102.20 21.32 -1.67
C GLU A 275 103.34 20.97 -2.64
N ILE A 276 103.14 21.17 -3.95
CA ILE A 276 104.17 21.00 -4.98
C ILE A 276 105.32 22.00 -4.80
N CYS A 277 105.04 23.24 -4.38
CA CYS A 277 106.07 24.23 -4.11
C CYS A 277 106.90 23.86 -2.86
N LEU A 278 106.27 23.33 -1.82
CA LEU A 278 106.97 22.80 -0.63
C LEU A 278 107.82 21.58 -0.98
N GLU A 279 107.34 20.69 -1.85
CA GLU A 279 108.10 19.54 -2.35
C GLU A 279 109.33 19.98 -3.16
N ARG A 280 109.19 20.99 -4.03
CA ARG A 280 110.33 21.57 -4.78
C ARG A 280 111.35 22.28 -3.89
N ILE A 281 110.93 22.95 -2.82
CA ILE A 281 111.85 23.56 -1.85
C ILE A 281 112.60 22.47 -1.07
N SER A 282 111.92 21.39 -0.68
CA SER A 282 112.55 20.20 -0.08
C SER A 282 113.59 19.56 -1.00
N ASP A 283 113.27 19.41 -2.29
CA ASP A 283 114.18 18.83 -3.29
C ASP A 283 115.35 19.76 -3.65
N GLY A 284 115.15 21.07 -3.59
CA GLY A 284 116.22 22.06 -3.71
C GLY A 284 117.21 21.97 -2.54
N MET A 285 116.71 21.80 -1.31
CA MET A 285 117.53 21.64 -0.10
C MET A 285 118.31 20.32 -0.11
N SER A 286 117.76 19.24 -0.70
CA SER A 286 118.45 17.94 -0.83
C SER A 286 119.62 18.00 -1.83
N LYS A 287 119.50 18.78 -2.91
CA LYS A 287 120.57 19.00 -3.89
C LYS A 287 121.69 19.91 -3.38
N GLN A 288 121.37 20.92 -2.57
CA GLN A 288 122.38 21.78 -1.95
C GLN A 288 123.27 21.01 -0.96
N ASN A 289 122.71 20.02 -0.26
CA ASN A 289 123.47 19.14 0.63
C ASN A 289 124.40 18.16 -0.13
N ARG A 290 124.09 17.87 -1.41
CA ARG A 290 124.91 16.99 -2.26
C ARG A 290 126.15 17.70 -2.84
N ASN A 291 126.12 19.03 -2.99
CA ASN A 291 127.27 19.82 -3.47
C ASN A 291 128.31 20.16 -2.39
N VAL A 292 127.99 19.99 -1.10
CA VAL A 292 128.97 20.16 0.00
C VAL A 292 129.90 18.94 0.12
N ILE A 293 129.46 17.75 -0.30
CA ILE A 293 130.21 16.50 -0.16
C ILE A 293 131.25 16.29 -1.28
N VAL A 294 131.09 16.93 -2.46
CA VAL A 294 131.99 16.75 -3.61
C VAL A 294 133.23 17.68 -3.57
N ARG A 295 133.32 18.61 -2.61
CA ARG A 295 134.52 19.45 -2.40
C ARG A 295 135.52 18.89 -1.39
N ALA A 296 135.34 17.66 -0.93
CA ALA A 296 136.17 17.04 0.12
C ALA A 296 136.92 15.76 -0.30
N ILE A 297 136.99 15.46 -1.60
CA ILE A 297 137.81 14.37 -2.18
C ILE A 297 138.56 14.94 -3.37
#